data_AF-A0A7C3X3Q4-F1
#
_entry.id   AF-A0A7C3X3Q4-F1
#
_cell.length_a   1.000
_cell.length_b   1.000
_cell.length_c   1.000
_cell.angle_alpha   90.00
_cell.angle_beta   90.00
_cell.angle_gamma   90.00
#
_symmetry.space_group_name_H-M   'P 1'
#
loop_
_entity.id
_entity.type
_entity.pdbx_description
1 polymer ?
#
loop_
_entity_poly.entity_id
_entity_poly.type
_entity_poly.pdbx_seq_one_letter_code
_entity_poly.pdbx_strand_id
1 'polypeptide(L)'
;MKYKFVLSVIILLSMIGSVYGGYKTTRFLFANYAQPFSIPAEELKDYEDLWISVSILCDILTEYNKRMKERGSNFVLKERDWIVHTAQPTLQKIKEKLLEKKYLKSQRQEKAEILFRQFQYLCERINTMFQFPGDDALKKAVFADFYQYLQLMNEYIEQRKLQKLIPISRVMVRFQKML
;
A
#
# COMPACT_ATOMS: atom_id res chain seq x y z
N MET A 1 4.03 30.87 -48.06
CA MET A 1 2.79 30.11 -47.73
C MET A 1 2.99 28.59 -47.53
N LYS A 2 4.21 28.03 -47.58
CA LYS A 2 4.44 26.57 -47.44
C LYS A 2 4.47 26.04 -45.99
N TYR A 3 4.73 26.90 -45.00
CA TYR A 3 4.90 26.47 -43.59
C TYR A 3 3.61 26.39 -42.78
N LYS A 4 2.52 27.04 -43.23
CA LYS A 4 1.23 27.01 -42.51
C LYS A 4 0.49 25.68 -42.67
N PHE A 5 0.70 24.99 -43.80
CA PHE A 5 0.04 23.70 -44.07
C PHE A 5 0.67 22.55 -43.27
N VAL A 6 1.98 22.59 -43.08
CA VAL A 6 2.72 21.58 -42.30
C VAL A 6 2.33 21.63 -40.82
N LEU A 7 2.10 22.83 -40.27
CA LEU A 7 1.71 23.00 -38.86
C LEU A 7 0.32 22.41 -38.58
N SER A 8 -0.65 22.63 -39.49
CA SER A 8 -2.01 22.10 -39.36
C SER A 8 -2.06 20.58 -39.43
N VAL A 9 -1.20 19.97 -40.26
CA VAL A 9 -1.10 18.50 -40.40
C VAL A 9 -0.50 17.86 -39.14
N ILE A 10 0.46 18.52 -38.49
CA ILE A 10 1.05 18.04 -37.22
C ILE A 10 0.01 18.09 -36.08
N ILE A 11 -0.80 19.13 -36.00
CA ILE A 11 -1.85 19.25 -34.98
C ILE A 11 -2.92 18.17 -35.20
N LEU A 12 -3.35 17.93 -36.45
CA LEU A 12 -4.31 16.86 -36.77
C LEU A 12 -3.76 15.45 -36.49
N LEU A 13 -2.49 15.18 -36.79
CA LEU A 13 -1.84 13.90 -36.46
C LEU A 13 -1.68 13.70 -34.95
N SER A 14 -1.45 14.78 -34.19
CA SER A 14 -1.33 14.71 -32.72
C SER A 14 -2.65 14.36 -32.01
N MET A 15 -3.79 14.74 -32.60
CA MET A 15 -5.10 14.37 -32.05
C MET A 15 -5.48 12.92 -32.37
N ILE A 16 -5.16 12.43 -33.58
CA ILE A 16 -5.44 11.05 -34.00
C ILE A 16 -4.53 10.04 -33.27
N GLY A 17 -3.28 10.42 -32.96
CA GLY A 17 -2.38 9.62 -32.13
C GLY A 17 -2.73 9.58 -30.64
N SER A 18 -3.59 10.49 -30.15
CA SER A 18 -3.92 10.59 -28.72
C SER A 18 -4.86 9.47 -28.22
N VAL A 19 -5.61 8.83 -29.12
CA VAL A 19 -6.60 7.80 -28.74
C VAL A 19 -5.97 6.39 -28.66
N TYR A 20 -4.86 6.14 -29.35
CA TYR A 20 -4.18 4.83 -29.33
C TYR A 20 -2.70 4.88 -28.88
N GLY A 21 -2.06 6.04 -28.86
CA GLY A 21 -0.65 6.21 -28.46
C GLY A 21 -0.43 6.64 -27.00
N GLY A 22 -1.48 7.11 -26.32
CA GLY A 22 -1.41 7.71 -24.98
C GLY A 22 -0.78 6.83 -23.91
N TYR A 23 -0.81 5.50 -24.05
CA TYR A 23 -0.20 4.56 -23.11
C TYR A 23 1.32 4.35 -23.31
N LYS A 24 1.83 4.50 -24.54
CA LYS A 24 3.27 4.33 -24.83
C LYS A 24 4.03 5.64 -24.65
N THR A 25 3.44 6.77 -25.04
CA THR A 25 4.12 8.07 -24.97
C THR A 25 4.18 8.62 -23.54
N THR A 26 3.19 8.33 -22.68
CA THR A 26 3.29 8.61 -21.24
C THR A 26 4.43 7.81 -20.61
N ARG A 27 4.56 6.51 -20.90
CA ARG A 27 5.72 5.70 -20.46
C ARG A 27 7.06 6.29 -20.93
N PHE A 28 7.13 6.82 -22.16
CA PHE A 28 8.35 7.43 -22.70
C PHE A 28 8.69 8.79 -22.06
N LEU A 29 7.68 9.59 -21.70
CA LEU A 29 7.87 10.84 -20.96
C LEU A 29 8.22 10.59 -19.48
N PHE A 30 7.69 9.54 -18.86
CA PHE A 30 8.15 9.06 -17.55
C PHE A 30 9.60 8.52 -17.61
N ALA A 31 10.00 7.90 -18.72
CA ALA A 31 11.37 7.39 -18.90
C ALA A 31 12.42 8.49 -19.11
N ASN A 32 12.05 9.67 -19.63
CA ASN A 32 12.99 10.77 -19.90
C ASN A 32 13.09 11.83 -18.79
N TYR A 33 12.14 11.88 -17.84
CA TYR A 33 12.17 12.81 -16.69
C TYR A 33 12.34 12.12 -15.32
N ALA A 34 12.30 10.79 -15.27
CA ALA A 34 12.69 10.03 -14.10
C ALA A 34 14.11 9.51 -14.30
N GLN A 35 14.95 9.57 -13.25
CA GLN A 35 16.13 8.70 -13.18
C GLN A 35 15.70 7.29 -13.61
N PRO A 36 16.46 6.57 -14.45
CA PRO A 36 16.09 5.23 -14.83
C PRO A 36 16.08 4.43 -13.53
N PHE A 37 14.89 4.13 -13.03
CA PHE A 37 14.74 3.16 -11.97
C PHE A 37 15.33 1.89 -12.55
N SER A 38 16.51 1.48 -12.07
CA SER A 38 17.10 0.17 -12.34
C SER A 38 16.27 -0.97 -11.71
N ILE A 39 15.00 -0.71 -11.43
CA ILE A 39 14.06 -1.54 -10.70
C ILE A 39 13.09 -2.10 -11.75
N PRO A 40 13.01 -3.42 -11.93
CA PRO A 40 12.08 -4.05 -12.86
C PRO A 40 10.63 -3.63 -12.58
N ALA A 41 9.83 -3.46 -13.63
CA ALA A 41 8.41 -3.07 -13.51
C ALA A 41 7.58 -4.01 -12.62
N GLU A 42 7.98 -5.28 -12.55
CA GLU A 42 7.36 -6.28 -11.69
C GLU A 42 7.67 -6.05 -10.21
N GLU A 43 8.91 -5.65 -9.90
CA GLU A 43 9.32 -5.30 -8.54
C GLU A 43 8.57 -4.06 -8.07
N LEU A 44 8.37 -3.07 -8.96
CA LEU A 44 7.57 -1.89 -8.68
C LEU A 44 6.11 -2.24 -8.34
N LYS A 45 5.49 -3.15 -9.11
CA LYS A 45 4.12 -3.60 -8.87
C LYS A 45 3.98 -4.33 -7.52
N ASP A 46 4.98 -5.14 -7.16
CA ASP A 46 5.01 -5.81 -5.85
C ASP A 46 5.05 -4.81 -4.69
N TYR A 47 5.82 -3.72 -4.80
CA TYR A 47 5.82 -2.66 -3.79
C TYR A 47 4.52 -1.84 -3.76
N GLU A 48 3.91 -1.59 -4.92
CA GLU A 48 2.62 -0.91 -5.01
C GLU A 48 1.53 -1.74 -4.31
N ASP A 49 1.46 -3.04 -4.58
CA ASP A 49 0.51 -3.93 -3.91
C ASP A 49 0.75 -4.04 -2.39
N LEU A 50 2.03 -4.07 -1.97
CA LEU A 50 2.38 -4.03 -0.55
C LEU A 50 1.91 -2.71 0.08
N TRP A 51 2.13 -1.58 -0.58
CA TRP A 51 1.68 -0.28 -0.09
C TRP A 51 0.16 -0.18 0.02
N ILE A 52 -0.59 -0.64 -0.97
CA ILE A 52 -2.06 -0.69 -0.91
C ILE A 52 -2.49 -1.51 0.31
N SER A 53 -1.86 -2.67 0.51
CA SER A 53 -2.15 -3.56 1.64
C SER A 53 -1.88 -2.89 2.99
N VAL A 54 -0.75 -2.17 3.11
CA VAL A 54 -0.39 -1.39 4.29
C VAL A 54 -1.36 -0.24 4.54
N SER A 55 -1.81 0.45 3.49
CA SER A 55 -2.81 1.51 3.62
C SER A 55 -4.13 0.97 4.18
N ILE A 56 -4.58 -0.19 3.69
CA ILE A 56 -5.81 -0.82 4.18
C ILE A 56 -5.63 -1.28 5.64
N LEU A 57 -4.49 -1.86 6.01
CA LEU A 57 -4.20 -2.19 7.41
C LEU A 57 -4.24 -0.96 8.32
N CYS A 58 -3.67 0.16 7.86
CA CYS A 58 -3.74 1.42 8.59
C CYS A 58 -5.20 1.87 8.78
N ASP A 59 -6.07 1.71 7.78
CA ASP A 59 -7.49 2.05 7.89
C ASP A 59 -8.20 1.15 8.91
N ILE A 60 -7.95 -0.15 8.87
CA ILE A 60 -8.47 -1.14 9.82
C ILE A 60 -8.06 -0.79 11.26
N LEU A 61 -6.77 -0.49 11.49
CA LEU A 61 -6.27 -0.12 12.81
C LEU A 61 -6.84 1.22 13.29
N THR A 62 -7.04 2.17 12.37
CA THR A 62 -7.67 3.46 12.69
C THR A 62 -9.10 3.28 13.13
N GLU A 63 -9.87 2.49 12.38
CA GLU A 63 -11.26 2.21 12.72
C GLU A 63 -11.36 1.41 14.02
N TYR A 64 -10.48 0.42 14.23
CA TYR A 64 -10.37 -0.31 15.49
C TYR A 64 -10.13 0.64 16.66
N ASN A 65 -9.15 1.56 16.57
CA ASN A 65 -8.86 2.50 17.65
C ASN A 65 -10.04 3.43 17.95
N LYS A 66 -10.76 3.89 16.92
CA LYS A 66 -11.94 4.72 17.07
C LYS A 66 -13.03 3.96 17.82
N ARG A 67 -13.32 2.74 17.37
CA ARG A 67 -14.40 1.93 17.93
C ARG A 67 -14.12 1.49 19.35
N MET A 68 -12.89 1.10 19.68
CA MET A 68 -12.50 0.73 21.04
C MET A 68 -12.57 1.88 22.06
N LYS A 69 -12.78 3.12 21.63
CA LYS A 69 -13.07 4.27 22.52
C LYS A 69 -14.54 4.33 22.93
N GLU A 70 -15.44 3.72 22.17
CA GLU A 70 -16.86 3.66 22.50
C GLU A 70 -17.08 2.75 23.72
N ARG A 71 -18.06 3.08 24.58
CA ARG A 71 -18.40 2.29 25.78
C ARG A 71 -19.91 2.06 25.84
N GLY A 72 -20.34 0.91 26.37
CA GLY A 72 -21.75 0.61 26.60
C GLY A 72 -22.05 -0.89 26.67
N SER A 73 -23.28 -1.26 27.06
CA SER A 73 -23.72 -2.65 27.26
C SER A 73 -23.67 -3.52 26.00
N ASN A 74 -23.75 -2.92 24.81
CA ASN A 74 -23.67 -3.62 23.52
C ASN A 74 -22.30 -3.46 22.83
N PHE A 75 -21.31 -2.86 23.49
CA PHE A 75 -19.99 -2.60 22.92
C PHE A 75 -19.33 -3.88 22.41
N VAL A 76 -19.19 -4.89 23.28
CA VAL A 76 -18.50 -6.14 22.94
C VAL A 76 -19.15 -6.87 21.76
N LEU A 77 -20.49 -6.84 21.65
CA LEU A 77 -21.21 -7.49 20.55
C LEU A 77 -21.05 -6.75 19.22
N LYS A 78 -21.20 -5.41 19.22
CA LYS A 78 -21.03 -4.59 18.02
C LYS A 78 -19.59 -4.64 17.48
N GLU A 79 -18.61 -4.64 18.38
CA GLU A 79 -17.21 -4.71 18.00
C GLU A 79 -16.83 -6.09 17.47
N ARG A 80 -17.33 -7.16 18.09
CA ARG A 80 -17.14 -8.52 17.57
C ARG A 80 -17.78 -8.70 16.19
N ASP A 81 -18.98 -8.14 15.97
CA ASP A 81 -19.67 -8.20 14.68
C ASP A 81 -18.84 -7.55 13.56
N TRP A 82 -18.37 -6.32 13.78
CA TRP A 82 -17.50 -5.63 12.82
C TRP A 82 -16.19 -6.39 12.58
N ILE A 83 -15.55 -6.94 13.62
CA ILE A 83 -14.33 -7.73 13.50
C ILE A 83 -14.56 -8.96 12.61
N VAL A 84 -15.60 -9.76 12.90
CA VAL A 84 -15.86 -11.04 12.24
C VAL A 84 -16.31 -10.84 10.79
N HIS A 85 -17.16 -9.83 10.52
CA HIS A 85 -17.77 -9.65 9.20
C HIS A 85 -17.03 -8.66 8.30
N THR A 86 -16.16 -7.80 8.86
CA THR A 86 -15.44 -6.78 8.08
C THR A 86 -13.92 -6.90 8.22
N ALA A 87 -13.40 -6.77 9.44
CA ALA A 87 -11.95 -6.62 9.63
C ALA A 87 -11.16 -7.91 9.33
N GLN A 88 -11.55 -9.05 9.90
CA GLN A 88 -10.91 -10.35 9.67
C GLN A 88 -10.99 -10.81 8.21
N PRO A 89 -12.15 -10.75 7.53
CA PRO A 89 -12.23 -11.10 6.11
C PRO A 89 -11.34 -10.21 5.22
N THR A 90 -11.22 -8.92 5.55
CA THR A 90 -10.37 -8.00 4.80
C THR A 90 -8.89 -8.33 5.01
N LEU A 91 -8.50 -8.61 6.25
CA LEU A 91 -7.14 -9.05 6.59
C LEU A 91 -6.77 -10.35 5.88
N GLN A 92 -7.69 -11.31 5.83
CA GLN A 92 -7.51 -12.59 5.14
C GLN A 92 -7.32 -12.39 3.62
N LYS A 93 -8.15 -11.56 2.97
CA LYS A 93 -8.00 -11.22 1.55
C LYS A 93 -6.66 -10.58 1.23
N ILE A 94 -6.18 -9.68 2.10
CA ILE A 94 -4.86 -9.05 1.96
C ILE A 94 -3.76 -10.11 2.02
N LYS A 95 -3.83 -11.01 3.02
CA LYS A 95 -2.87 -12.09 3.21
C LYS A 95 -2.85 -13.04 2.00
N GLU A 96 -4.01 -13.45 1.50
CA GLU A 96 -4.14 -14.32 0.31
C GLU A 96 -3.54 -13.66 -0.93
N LYS A 97 -3.90 -12.40 -1.22
CA LYS A 97 -3.38 -11.66 -2.39
C LYS A 97 -1.86 -11.52 -2.38
N LEU A 98 -1.24 -11.39 -1.20
CA LEU A 98 0.21 -11.29 -1.06
C LEU A 98 0.91 -12.66 -1.06
N LEU A 99 0.25 -13.71 -0.54
CA LEU A 99 0.77 -15.08 -0.51
C LEU A 99 0.76 -15.76 -1.87
N GLU A 100 -0.33 -15.62 -2.64
CA GLU A 100 -0.45 -16.18 -3.99
C GLU A 100 0.69 -15.69 -4.91
N LYS A 101 1.15 -14.46 -4.71
CA LYS A 101 2.26 -13.88 -5.45
C LYS A 101 3.64 -14.40 -5.03
N LYS A 102 3.79 -14.88 -3.79
CA LYS A 102 5.07 -15.42 -3.29
C LYS A 102 5.30 -16.85 -3.80
N TYR A 103 4.23 -17.64 -3.95
CA TYR A 103 4.31 -19.00 -4.48
C TYR A 103 4.80 -19.05 -5.95
N LEU A 104 4.65 -17.94 -6.69
CA LEU A 104 5.00 -17.86 -8.10
C LEU A 104 6.44 -17.43 -8.41
N LYS A 105 7.26 -16.96 -7.46
CA LYS A 105 8.59 -16.41 -7.78
C LYS A 105 9.66 -16.70 -6.72
N SER A 106 10.59 -17.60 -7.03
CA SER A 106 11.75 -17.98 -6.19
C SER A 106 12.96 -17.04 -6.29
N GLN A 107 12.82 -15.81 -6.82
CA GLN A 107 13.93 -14.87 -7.02
C GLN A 107 13.58 -13.44 -6.56
N ARG A 108 13.12 -13.25 -5.31
CA ARG A 108 13.06 -11.91 -4.71
C ARG A 108 14.39 -11.56 -4.04
N GLN A 109 14.79 -10.30 -4.13
CA GLN A 109 15.93 -9.76 -3.36
C GLN A 109 15.66 -9.88 -1.85
N GLU A 110 16.68 -10.26 -1.08
CA GLU A 110 16.62 -10.58 0.36
C GLU A 110 15.88 -9.53 1.20
N LYS A 111 16.15 -8.24 0.97
CA LYS A 111 15.50 -7.15 1.73
C LYS A 111 14.00 -6.98 1.44
N ALA A 112 13.56 -7.20 0.19
CA ALA A 112 12.13 -7.19 -0.11
C ALA A 112 11.43 -8.33 0.62
N GLU A 113 12.08 -9.49 0.70
CA GLU A 113 11.55 -10.63 1.45
C GLU A 113 11.35 -10.32 2.94
N ILE A 114 12.26 -9.55 3.56
CA ILE A 114 12.12 -9.10 4.96
C ILE A 114 10.85 -8.27 5.15
N LEU A 115 10.58 -7.29 4.29
CA LEU A 115 9.34 -6.49 4.36
C LEU A 115 8.09 -7.37 4.26
N PHE A 116 8.06 -8.31 3.33
CA PHE A 116 6.93 -9.22 3.17
C PHE A 116 6.75 -10.15 4.38
N ARG A 117 7.84 -10.69 4.96
CA ARG A 117 7.79 -11.54 6.16
C ARG A 117 7.28 -10.75 7.37
N GLN A 118 7.77 -9.53 7.57
CA GLN A 118 7.30 -8.68 8.66
C GLN A 118 5.83 -8.27 8.48
N PHE A 119 5.40 -8.00 7.26
CA PHE A 119 4.00 -7.73 6.95
C PHE A 119 3.11 -8.93 7.31
N GLN A 120 3.54 -10.15 6.96
CA GLN A 120 2.81 -11.37 7.33
C GLN A 120 2.72 -11.53 8.85
N TYR A 121 3.83 -11.31 9.56
CA TYR A 121 3.84 -11.33 11.02
C TYR A 121 2.87 -10.31 11.62
N LEU A 122 2.82 -9.09 11.08
CA LEU A 122 1.86 -8.07 11.50
C LEU A 122 0.42 -8.50 11.28
N CYS A 123 0.10 -9.14 10.16
CA CYS A 123 -1.25 -9.67 9.94
C CYS A 123 -1.64 -10.67 11.04
N GLU A 124 -0.75 -11.58 11.43
CA GLU A 124 -1.03 -12.51 12.52
C GLU A 124 -1.23 -11.80 13.86
N ARG A 125 -0.39 -10.81 14.17
CA ARG A 125 -0.49 -9.99 15.38
C ARG A 125 -1.82 -9.23 15.46
N ILE A 126 -2.26 -8.65 14.34
CA ILE A 126 -3.57 -7.98 14.23
C ILE A 126 -4.70 -9.00 14.42
N ASN A 127 -4.59 -10.19 13.84
CA ASN A 127 -5.58 -11.24 14.03
C ASN A 127 -5.67 -11.70 15.50
N THR A 128 -4.54 -11.78 16.21
CA THR A 128 -4.53 -12.03 17.66
C THR A 128 -5.23 -10.89 18.41
N MET A 129 -4.95 -9.63 18.08
CA MET A 129 -5.63 -8.47 18.68
C MET A 129 -7.15 -8.52 18.49
N PHE A 130 -7.62 -9.01 17.34
CA PHE A 130 -9.05 -9.20 17.08
C PHE A 130 -9.71 -10.28 17.96
N GLN A 131 -8.96 -11.26 18.45
CA GLN A 131 -9.48 -12.28 19.37
C GLN A 131 -9.72 -11.73 20.79
N PHE A 132 -9.01 -10.65 21.15
CA PHE A 132 -9.06 -10.03 22.48
C PHE A 132 -9.48 -8.54 22.40
N PRO A 133 -10.70 -8.23 21.91
CA PRO A 133 -11.17 -6.85 21.84
C PRO A 133 -11.26 -6.26 23.24
N GLY A 134 -10.57 -5.13 23.46
CA GLY A 134 -10.47 -4.46 24.76
C GLY A 134 -9.18 -4.71 25.54
N ASP A 135 -8.28 -5.57 25.06
CA ASP A 135 -6.92 -5.66 25.61
C ASP A 135 -6.08 -4.46 25.14
N ASP A 136 -6.01 -3.44 25.99
CA ASP A 136 -5.27 -2.21 25.71
C ASP A 136 -3.75 -2.43 25.63
N ALA A 137 -3.19 -3.42 26.34
CA ALA A 137 -1.77 -3.70 26.30
C ALA A 137 -1.39 -4.35 24.96
N LEU A 138 -2.18 -5.34 24.52
CA LEU A 138 -2.03 -5.96 23.21
C LEU A 138 -2.23 -4.95 22.08
N LYS A 139 -3.27 -4.11 22.17
CA LYS A 139 -3.49 -3.01 21.21
C LYS A 139 -2.28 -2.11 21.08
N LYS A 140 -1.72 -1.62 22.21
CA LYS A 140 -0.52 -0.76 22.20
C LYS A 140 0.67 -1.45 21.56
N ALA A 141 0.90 -2.73 21.87
CA ALA A 141 2.00 -3.49 21.28
C ALA A 141 1.85 -3.63 19.76
N VAL A 142 0.66 -4.00 19.26
CA VAL A 142 0.41 -4.15 17.82
C VAL A 142 0.54 -2.80 17.08
N PHE A 143 0.10 -1.71 17.69
CA PHE A 143 0.23 -0.38 17.10
C PHE A 143 1.69 0.08 17.03
N ALA A 144 2.48 -0.23 18.05
CA ALA A 144 3.93 0.01 18.04
C ALA A 144 4.63 -0.82 16.95
N ASP A 145 4.33 -2.12 16.86
CA ASP A 145 4.86 -3.01 15.82
C ASP A 145 4.53 -2.48 14.42
N PHE A 146 3.30 -2.02 14.20
CA PHE A 146 2.88 -1.46 12.91
C PHE A 146 3.61 -0.16 12.58
N TYR A 147 3.80 0.73 13.56
CA TYR A 147 4.56 1.96 13.34
C TYR A 147 6.03 1.69 13.01
N GLN A 148 6.68 0.75 13.70
CA GLN A 148 8.05 0.32 13.40
C GLN A 148 8.16 -0.24 11.98
N TYR A 149 7.18 -1.03 11.55
CA TYR A 149 7.13 -1.52 10.18
C TYR A 149 6.97 -0.39 9.15
N LEU A 150 6.14 0.62 9.42
CA LEU A 150 6.03 1.79 8.55
C LEU A 150 7.36 2.55 8.44
N GLN A 151 8.10 2.68 9.54
CA GLN A 151 9.45 3.28 9.53
C GLN A 151 10.40 2.48 8.63
N LEU A 152 10.45 1.15 8.80
CA LEU A 152 11.29 0.28 7.96
C LEU A 152 10.92 0.39 6.48
N MET A 153 9.62 0.40 6.17
CA MET A 153 9.15 0.51 4.79
C MET A 153 9.49 1.89 4.20
N ASN A 154 9.43 2.95 5.00
CA ASN A 154 9.84 4.29 4.58
C ASN A 154 11.34 4.35 4.28
N GLU A 155 12.19 3.85 5.17
CA GLU A 155 13.64 3.76 4.97
C GLU A 155 13.96 3.01 3.67
N TYR A 156 13.26 1.89 3.42
CA TYR A 156 13.47 1.09 2.23
C TYR A 156 13.10 1.84 0.94
N ILE A 157 11.95 2.52 0.94
CA ILE A 157 11.49 3.33 -0.20
C ILE A 157 12.43 4.51 -0.43
N GLU A 158 12.96 5.10 0.64
CA GLU A 158 13.91 6.20 0.55
C GLU A 158 15.24 5.77 -0.08
N GLN A 159 15.80 4.66 0.38
CA GLN A 159 17.02 4.07 -0.20
C GLN A 159 16.84 3.76 -1.70
N ARG A 160 15.64 3.35 -2.11
CA ARG A 160 15.30 3.03 -3.50
C ARG A 160 14.80 4.23 -4.32
N LYS A 161 14.68 5.42 -3.71
CA LYS A 161 14.14 6.65 -4.32
C LYS A 161 12.72 6.49 -4.88
N LEU A 162 11.89 5.65 -4.24
CA LEU A 162 10.53 5.31 -4.69
C LEU A 162 9.44 6.22 -4.11
N GLN A 163 9.78 7.28 -3.37
CA GLN A 163 8.82 8.09 -2.59
C GLN A 163 7.75 8.76 -3.46
N LYS A 164 8.07 9.08 -4.72
CA LYS A 164 7.10 9.67 -5.66
C LYS A 164 6.01 8.68 -6.08
N LEU A 165 6.31 7.39 -6.07
CA LEU A 165 5.42 6.31 -6.48
C LEU A 165 4.69 5.74 -5.27
N ILE A 166 5.37 5.67 -4.12
CA ILE A 166 4.86 5.03 -2.92
C ILE A 166 4.93 6.02 -1.75
N PRO A 167 3.85 6.76 -1.47
CA PRO A 167 3.87 7.86 -0.51
C PRO A 167 3.62 7.38 0.93
N ILE A 168 4.51 6.54 1.47
CA ILE A 168 4.37 5.99 2.84
C ILE A 168 4.32 7.07 3.91
N SER A 169 5.07 8.15 3.74
CA SER A 169 5.07 9.28 4.67
C SER A 169 3.65 9.80 4.97
N ARG A 170 2.72 9.73 4.01
CA ARG A 170 1.31 10.10 4.24
C ARG A 170 0.60 9.13 5.18
N VAL A 171 0.83 7.83 5.02
CA VAL A 171 0.26 6.78 5.89
C VAL A 171 0.84 6.90 7.29
N MET A 172 2.15 7.11 7.42
CA MET A 172 2.83 7.34 8.69
C MET A 172 2.27 8.54 9.45
N VAL A 173 2.16 9.70 8.79
CA VAL A 173 1.61 10.92 9.42
C VAL A 173 0.17 10.69 9.87
N ARG A 174 -0.64 10.00 9.06
CA ARG A 174 -2.03 9.68 9.43
C ARG A 174 -2.09 8.75 10.65
N PHE A 175 -1.26 7.71 10.66
CA PHE A 175 -1.21 6.75 11.77
C PHE A 175 -0.70 7.41 13.05
N GLN A 176 0.33 8.27 12.96
CA GLN A 176 0.88 8.99 14.10
C GLN A 176 -0.12 9.95 14.75
N LYS A 177 -1.02 10.56 13.97
CA LYS A 177 -2.11 11.40 14.51
C LYS A 177 -3.16 10.61 15.29
N MET A 178 -3.21 9.29 15.11
CA MET A 178 -4.20 8.41 15.71
C MET A 178 -3.68 7.74 17.00
N LEU A 179 -2.36 7.55 17.12
CA LEU A 179 -1.70 7.09 18.36
C LEU A 179 -1.96 8.07 19.52
#